data_AF-A0A2U8W0A1-F1
#
_entry.id   AF-A0A2U8W0A1-F1
#
_cell.length_a   1.000
_cell.length_b   1.000
_cell.length_c   1.000
_cell.angle_alpha   90.00
_cell.angle_beta   90.00
_cell.angle_gamma   90.00
#
_symmetry.space_group_name_H-M   'P 1'
#
loop_
_entity.id
_entity.type
_entity.pdbx_description
1 polymer ?
#
loop_
_entity_poly.entity_id
_entity_poly.type
_entity_poly.pdbx_seq_one_letter_code
_entity_poly.pdbx_strand_id
1 'polypeptide(L)' 'MQEIAELIAERGSLTPDEILSGLRTWTFRGAALHMESLTAGTLRKKIDVRVTHRRYFEAPLEGRYGRRNA' A
#
# COMPACT_ATOMS: atom_id res chain seq x y z
N MET A 1 2.75 5.13 3.85
CA MET A 1 1.56 5.45 3.03
C MET A 1 1.93 6.28 1.82
N GLN A 2 2.65 7.39 1.99
CA GLN A 2 3.14 8.19 0.87
C GLN A 2 3.96 7.36 -0.14
N GLU A 3 4.95 6.59 0.34
CA GLU A 3 5.77 5.73 -0.53
C GLU A 3 4.95 4.74 -1.36
N ILE A 4 3.93 4.10 -0.78
CA ILE A 4 3.03 3.19 -1.51
C ILE A 4 2.27 3.96 -2.61
N ALA A 5 1.80 5.16 -2.28
CA ALA A 5 1.12 6.03 -3.23
C ALA A 5 2.04 6.49 -4.37
N GLU A 6 3.31 6.78 -4.09
CA GLU A 6 4.32 7.12 -5.10
C GLU A 6 4.65 5.92 -5.99
N LEU A 7 4.78 4.73 -5.40
CA LEU A 7 5.02 3.48 -6.14
C LEU A 7 3.88 3.17 -7.12
N ILE A 8 2.62 3.31 -6.68
CA ILE A 8 1.44 3.11 -7.54
C ILE A 8 1.36 4.23 -8.61
N ALA A 9 1.75 5.46 -8.28
CA ALA A 9 1.79 6.55 -9.26
C ALA A 9 2.83 6.30 -10.37
N GLU A 10 3.98 5.72 -10.01
CA GLU A 10 5.04 5.36 -10.97
C GLU A 10 4.67 4.14 -11.83
N ARG A 11 4.09 3.11 -11.23
CA ARG A 11 3.94 1.77 -11.86
C ARG A 11 2.52 1.42 -12.28
N GLY A 12 1.55 2.29 -11.99
CA GLY A 12 0.14 2.02 -12.16
C GLY A 12 -0.45 1.17 -11.03
N SER A 13 -1.65 0.64 -11.24
CA SER A 13 -2.39 -0.10 -10.21
C SER A 13 -1.71 -1.43 -9.86
N LEU A 14 -1.44 -1.65 -8.56
CA LEU A 14 -0.67 -2.79 -8.07
C LEU A 14 -1.44 -3.62 -7.03
N THR A 15 -1.17 -4.91 -6.98
CA THR A 15 -1.60 -5.81 -5.90
C THR A 15 -0.79 -5.58 -4.62
N PRO A 16 -1.27 -6.01 -3.44
CA PRO A 16 -0.50 -5.91 -2.19
C PRO A 16 0.87 -6.59 -2.26
N ASP A 17 1.01 -7.67 -3.01
CA ASP A 17 2.27 -8.41 -3.14
C ASP A 17 3.29 -7.63 -3.99
N GLU A 18 2.84 -7.10 -5.14
CA GLU A 18 3.64 -6.20 -5.99
C GLU A 18 4.07 -4.94 -5.23
N ILE A 19 3.18 -4.37 -4.42
CA ILE A 19 3.52 -3.23 -3.56
C ILE A 19 4.59 -3.63 -2.55
N LEU A 20 4.39 -4.73 -1.83
CA LEU A 20 5.31 -5.20 -0.80
C LEU A 20 6.72 -5.42 -1.37
N SER A 21 6.82 -6.04 -2.55
CA SER A 21 8.09 -6.24 -3.25
C SER A 21 8.76 -4.94 -3.70
N GLY A 22 8.00 -3.85 -3.87
CA GLY A 22 8.50 -2.54 -4.28
C GLY A 22 8.85 -1.60 -3.12
N LEU A 23 8.54 -1.97 -1.87
CA LEU A 23 8.83 -1.13 -0.71
C LEU A 23 10.32 -1.11 -0.36
N ARG A 24 10.82 0.04 0.06
CA ARG A 24 12.21 0.16 0.52
C ARG A 24 12.39 -0.49 1.89
N THR A 25 13.61 -0.95 2.17
CA THR A 25 14.00 -1.65 3.41
C THR A 25 13.68 -0.87 4.70
N TRP A 26 13.73 0.47 4.67
CA TRP A 26 13.42 1.29 5.84
C TRP A 26 11.94 1.19 6.26
N THR A 27 11.03 0.96 5.32
CA THR A 27 9.59 0.81 5.57
C THR A 27 9.28 -0.51 6.26
N PHE A 28 10.02 -1.58 5.92
CA PHE A 28 9.99 -2.83 6.64
C PHE A 28 10.51 -2.68 8.08
N ARG A 29 11.60 -1.93 8.27
CA ARG A 29 12.15 -1.65 9.61
C ARG A 29 11.18 -0.83 10.46
N GLY A 30 10.55 0.18 9.88
CA GLY A 30 9.50 0.97 10.55
C GLY A 30 8.31 0.11 10.98
N ALA A 31 7.87 -0.83 10.13
CA ALA A 31 6.80 -1.76 10.50
C ALA A 31 7.23 -2.74 11.62
N ALA A 32 8.47 -3.24 11.59
CA ALA A 32 9.00 -4.12 12.62
C ALA A 32 9.05 -3.44 14.01
N LEU A 33 9.30 -2.12 14.07
CA LEU A 33 9.24 -1.35 15.32
C LEU A 33 7.84 -1.30 15.94
N HIS A 34 6.79 -1.53 15.16
CA HIS A 34 5.40 -1.58 15.63
C HIS A 34 4.88 -3.01 15.87
N MET A 35 5.80 -4.00 15.96
CA MET A 35 5.52 -5.41 16.29
C MET A 35 4.50 -6.13 15.39
N GLU A 36 4.20 -5.57 14.22
CA GLU A 36 3.32 -6.20 13.23
C GLU A 36 4.12 -6.43 11.95
N SER A 37 4.36 -7.69 11.59
CA SER A 37 5.04 -8.04 10.35
C SER A 37 4.25 -7.48 9.17
N LEU A 38 4.96 -6.73 8.31
CA LEU A 38 4.38 -6.18 7.08
C LEU A 38 4.24 -7.32 6.06
N THR A 39 3.11 -8.01 6.11
CA THR A 39 2.72 -9.03 5.12
C THR A 39 1.77 -8.43 4.09
N ALA A 40 1.55 -9.11 2.97
CA ALA A 40 0.55 -8.71 1.97
C ALA A 40 -0.85 -8.55 2.59
N GLY A 41 -1.24 -9.46 3.50
CA GLY A 41 -2.52 -9.40 4.20
C GLY A 41 -2.63 -8.20 5.15
N THR A 42 -1.56 -7.89 5.88
CA THR A 42 -1.50 -6.71 6.75
C THR A 42 -1.55 -5.42 5.94
N LEU A 43 -0.77 -5.37 4.86
CA LEU A 43 -0.70 -4.24 3.96
C LEU A 43 -2.05 -3.96 3.31
N ARG A 44 -2.73 -5.00 2.82
CA ARG A 44 -4.10 -4.92 2.31
C ARG A 44 -5.04 -4.23 3.30
N LYS A 45 -5.10 -4.72 4.55
CA LYS A 45 -5.96 -4.12 5.60
C LYS A 45 -5.65 -2.63 5.80
N LYS A 46 -4.38 -2.24 5.81
CA LYS A 46 -3.99 -0.84 5.98
C LYS A 46 -4.37 0.03 4.78
N ILE A 47 -4.24 -0.49 3.57
CA ILE A 47 -4.66 0.19 2.32
C ILE A 47 -6.19 0.33 2.30
N ASP A 48 -6.93 -0.74 2.62
CA ASP A 48 -8.40 -0.74 2.67
C ASP A 48 -8.94 0.33 3.62
N VAL A 49 -8.36 0.50 4.81
CA VAL A 49 -8.73 1.60 5.73
C VAL A 49 -8.56 2.98 5.07
N ARG A 50 -7.51 3.17 4.26
CA ARG A 50 -7.28 4.44 3.55
C ARG A 50 -8.26 4.64 2.40
N VAL A 51 -8.64 3.57 1.70
CA VAL A 51 -9.72 3.58 0.70
C VAL A 51 -11.04 3.99 1.34
N THR A 52 -11.43 3.39 2.48
CA THR A 52 -12.64 3.75 3.23
C THR A 52 -12.65 5.23 3.61
N HIS A 53 -11.49 5.75 4.03
CA HIS A 53 -11.32 7.17 4.38
C HIS A 53 -11.13 8.09 3.16
N ARG A 54 -11.26 7.56 1.93
CA ARG A 54 -11.11 8.33 0.69
C ARG A 54 -9.76 9.03 0.60
N ARG A 55 -8.70 8.44 1.16
CA ARG A 55 -7.32 8.95 1.14
C ARG A 55 -6.39 8.04 0.39
N TYR A 56 -5.45 8.64 -0.34
CA TYR A 56 -4.34 7.99 -1.06
C TYR A 56 -4.72 7.02 -2.19
N PHE A 57 -5.69 6.13 -1.98
CA PHE A 57 -5.95 5.00 -2.87
C PHE A 57 -7.41 4.96 -3.30
N GLU A 58 -7.63 4.40 -4.47
CA GLU A 58 -8.94 4.07 -5.00
C GLU A 58 -9.37 2.67 -4.55
N ALA A 59 -10.66 2.38 -4.66
CA ALA A 59 -11.16 1.03 -4.42
C ALA A 59 -10.47 0.04 -5.36
N PRO A 60 -10.07 -1.15 -4.87
CA PRO A 60 -9.33 -2.08 -5.69
C PRO A 60 -10.19 -2.61 -6.84
N LEU A 61 -9.62 -2.64 -8.04
CA LEU A 61 -10.20 -3.31 -9.21
C LEU A 61 -9.39 -4.58 -9.46
N GLU A 62 -10.06 -5.74 -9.48
CA GLU A 62 -9.40 -7.05 -9.64
C GLU A 62 -8.24 -7.28 -8.64
N GLY A 63 -8.40 -6.76 -7.41
CA GLY A 63 -7.40 -6.87 -6.35
C GLY A 63 -6.20 -5.90 -6.46
N ARG A 64 -6.22 -4.99 -7.45
CA ARG A 64 -5.19 -3.97 -7.66
C ARG A 64 -5.66 -2.60 -7.18
N TYR A 65 -4.80 -1.92 -6.41
CA TYR A 65 -5.08 -0.59 -5.88
C TYR A 65 -4.50 0.48 -6.79
N GLY A 66 -5.36 1.43 -7.19
CA GLY A 66 -4.98 2.63 -7.92
C GLY A 66 -4.66 3.81 -6.98
N ARG A 67 -3.97 4.82 -7.52
CA ARG A 67 -3.70 6.07 -6.82
C ARG A 67 -4.92 6.98 -6.96
N ARG A 68 -5.45 7.45 -5.84
CA ARG A 68 -6.48 8.48 -5.84
C ARG A 68 -5.87 9.83 -6.19
N ASN A 69 -6.20 10.39 -7.35
CA ASN A 69 -5.82 11.78 -7.63
C ASN A 69 -6.50 12.70 -6.59
N ALA A 70 -5.72 13.61 -6.02
CA ALA A 70 -6.19 14.57 -5.02
C ALA A 70 -7.26 15.48 -5.62
#